data_AF-R6SHP2-F1
#
_entry.id   AF-R6SHP2-F1
#
_cell.length_a   1.000
_cell.length_b   1.000
_cell.length_c   1.000
_cell.angle_alpha   90.00
_cell.angle_beta   90.00
_cell.angle_gamma   90.00
#
_symmetry.space_group_name_H-M   'P 1'
#
loop_
_entity.id
_entity.type
_entity.pdbx_description
1 polymer ?
#
loop_
_entity_poly.entity_id
_entity_poly.type
_entity_poly.pdbx_seq_one_letter_code
_entity_poly.pdbx_strand_id
1 'polypeptide(L)'
;MITDYTGEVKINGHSLGVETKKIVSYLPDVDFINPSWTVKYALEYYSDFFDDFDKEKAIILFEKLSISLNKKFKTLSKGTREKVQLVLTLSRNALLYVFDEPIAGVDPAARELIFNLILDNYNKNGTIIISTHLISEAEKILTEFMFIKNGEIIRKGDVKSVVENQHKSIDEIFREDFKCLKGF
;
A
#
# COMPACT_ATOMS: atom_id res chain seq x y z
N MET A 1 -1.46 4.81 -18.93
CA MET A 1 -0.63 3.60 -18.73
C MET A 1 0.81 4.03 -18.90
N ILE A 2 1.68 3.78 -17.91
CA ILE A 2 3.11 4.09 -18.05
C ILE A 2 3.68 3.06 -19.03
N THR A 3 4.11 3.52 -20.20
CA THR A 3 4.74 2.69 -21.23
C THR A 3 6.16 3.11 -21.53
N ASP A 4 6.62 4.20 -20.90
CA ASP A 4 7.94 4.78 -21.13
C ASP A 4 8.91 4.29 -20.06
N TYR A 5 9.36 3.04 -20.22
CA TYR A 5 10.45 2.45 -19.47
C TYR A 5 11.26 1.52 -20.37
N THR A 6 12.54 1.35 -20.06
CA THR A 6 13.40 0.36 -20.73
C THR A 6 13.62 -0.84 -19.80
N GLY A 7 13.98 -1.99 -20.37
CA GLY A 7 14.15 -3.24 -19.63
C GLY A 7 12.88 -4.07 -19.55
N GLU A 8 12.83 -4.99 -18.58
CA GLU A 8 11.75 -5.96 -18.42
C GLU A 8 11.20 -5.93 -17.00
N VAL A 9 9.87 -5.88 -16.87
CA VAL A 9 9.17 -6.04 -15.59
C VAL A 9 8.29 -7.27 -15.67
N LYS A 10 8.47 -8.19 -14.72
CA LYS A 10 7.70 -9.42 -14.57
C LYS A 10 7.05 -9.49 -13.20
N ILE A 11 5.82 -10.00 -13.15
CA ILE A 11 5.11 -10.31 -11.91
C ILE A 11 4.75 -11.78 -11.95
N ASN A 12 5.22 -12.54 -10.97
CA ASN A 12 5.07 -13.99 -10.91
C ASN A 12 5.52 -14.70 -12.22
N GLY A 13 6.62 -14.22 -12.82
CA GLY A 13 7.17 -14.75 -14.08
C GLY A 13 6.50 -14.25 -15.37
N HIS A 14 5.37 -13.55 -15.29
CA HIS A 14 4.63 -13.05 -16.45
C HIS A 14 4.98 -11.59 -16.76
N SER A 15 5.09 -11.24 -18.04
CA SER A 15 5.17 -9.85 -18.49
C SER A 15 3.88 -9.09 -18.15
N LEU A 16 3.99 -7.77 -17.95
CA LEU A 16 2.85 -6.93 -17.59
C LEU A 16 1.70 -7.05 -18.60
N GLY A 17 0.51 -7.37 -18.10
CA GLY A 17 -0.66 -7.61 -18.94
C GLY A 17 -1.90 -7.97 -18.14
N VAL A 18 -2.84 -8.65 -18.80
CA VAL A 18 -4.09 -9.10 -18.16
C VAL A 18 -3.79 -10.09 -17.03
N GLU A 19 -2.89 -11.05 -17.26
CA GLU A 19 -2.54 -12.07 -16.24
C GLU A 19 -1.93 -11.45 -14.98
N THR A 20 -1.03 -10.47 -15.12
CA THR A 20 -0.47 -9.79 -13.94
C THR A 20 -1.51 -8.92 -13.24
N LYS A 21 -2.42 -8.27 -13.96
CA LYS A 21 -3.49 -7.44 -13.36
C LYS A 21 -4.49 -8.26 -12.54
N LYS A 22 -4.70 -9.53 -12.88
CA LYS A 22 -5.55 -10.44 -12.10
C LYS A 22 -5.01 -10.70 -10.70
N ILE A 23 -3.69 -10.67 -10.51
CA ILE A 23 -3.02 -11.04 -9.26
C ILE A 23 -2.44 -9.86 -8.48
N VAL A 24 -2.64 -8.63 -8.97
CA VAL A 24 -2.17 -7.39 -8.32
C VAL A 24 -3.36 -6.66 -7.71
N SER A 25 -3.18 -6.20 -6.46
CA SER A 25 -4.06 -5.22 -5.81
C SER A 25 -3.30 -3.93 -5.57
N TYR A 26 -3.80 -2.82 -6.08
CA TYR A 26 -3.08 -1.52 -6.05
C TYR A 26 -3.92 -0.46 -5.34
N LEU A 27 -3.30 0.21 -4.38
CA LEU A 27 -3.83 1.42 -3.73
C LEU A 27 -2.97 2.62 -4.17
N PRO A 28 -3.49 3.52 -5.02
CA PRO A 28 -2.82 4.78 -5.32
C PRO A 28 -2.95 5.79 -4.17
N ASP A 29 -2.16 6.87 -4.24
CA ASP A 29 -2.17 8.02 -3.32
C ASP A 29 -3.35 9.00 -3.57
N VAL A 30 -4.22 8.69 -4.53
CA VAL A 30 -5.38 9.49 -4.95
C VAL A 30 -6.69 8.72 -4.84
N ASP A 31 -7.80 9.46 -4.67
CA ASP A 31 -9.13 8.87 -4.66
C ASP A 31 -9.48 8.25 -6.04
N PHE A 32 -9.74 6.94 -6.10
CA PHE A 32 -10.11 6.21 -7.34
C PHE A 32 -11.58 5.74 -7.36
N ILE A 33 -12.32 5.91 -6.27
CA ILE A 33 -13.75 5.58 -6.22
C ILE A 33 -14.58 6.74 -6.75
N ASN A 34 -15.58 6.44 -7.58
CA ASN A 34 -16.50 7.46 -8.08
C ASN A 34 -17.20 8.18 -6.91
N PRO A 35 -17.11 9.52 -6.81
CA PRO A 35 -17.65 10.28 -5.68
C PRO A 35 -19.15 10.10 -5.43
N SER A 36 -19.91 9.74 -6.47
CA SER A 36 -21.36 9.55 -6.38
C SER A 36 -21.78 8.17 -5.88
N TRP A 37 -20.87 7.18 -5.89
CA TRP A 37 -21.16 5.82 -5.44
C TRP A 37 -21.34 5.76 -3.94
N THR A 38 -22.19 4.84 -3.49
CA THR A 38 -22.19 4.43 -2.08
C THR A 38 -21.03 3.46 -1.83
N VAL A 39 -20.61 3.34 -0.57
CA VAL A 39 -19.62 2.30 -0.18
C VAL A 39 -20.14 0.90 -0.56
N LYS A 40 -21.45 0.65 -0.40
CA LYS A 40 -22.11 -0.56 -0.88
C LYS A 40 -21.94 -0.77 -2.38
N TYR A 41 -22.17 0.26 -3.20
CA TYR A 41 -22.02 0.12 -4.63
C TYR A 41 -20.57 -0.18 -5.02
N ALA A 42 -19.60 0.49 -4.41
CA ALA A 42 -18.19 0.20 -4.63
C ALA A 42 -17.82 -1.24 -4.24
N LEU A 43 -18.35 -1.73 -3.11
CA LEU A 43 -18.19 -3.12 -2.66
C LEU A 43 -18.75 -4.11 -3.70
N GLU A 44 -19.98 -3.90 -4.17
CA GLU A 44 -20.59 -4.78 -5.19
C GLU A 44 -19.82 -4.73 -6.51
N TYR A 45 -19.38 -3.54 -6.93
CA TYR A 45 -18.58 -3.38 -8.14
C TYR A 45 -17.25 -4.14 -8.07
N TYR A 46 -16.55 -4.05 -6.94
CA TYR A 46 -15.32 -4.83 -6.73
C TYR A 46 -15.61 -6.32 -6.72
N SER A 47 -16.68 -6.76 -6.03
CA SER A 47 -17.05 -8.17 -5.99
C SER A 47 -17.41 -8.75 -7.36
N ASP A 48 -17.94 -7.94 -8.28
CA ASP A 48 -18.28 -8.35 -9.64
C ASP A 48 -17.07 -8.32 -10.58
N PHE A 49 -16.19 -7.33 -10.42
CA PHE A 49 -15.04 -7.12 -11.32
C PHE A 49 -13.88 -8.08 -11.06
N PHE A 50 -13.74 -8.59 -9.83
CA PHE A 50 -12.53 -9.23 -9.34
C PHE A 50 -12.81 -10.63 -8.79
N ASP A 51 -12.40 -11.66 -9.53
CA ASP A 51 -12.64 -13.07 -9.16
C ASP A 51 -12.08 -13.45 -7.78
N ASP A 52 -11.01 -12.79 -7.33
CA ASP A 52 -10.37 -13.07 -6.02
C ASP A 52 -10.87 -12.18 -4.87
N PHE A 53 -11.89 -11.35 -5.12
CA PHE A 53 -12.39 -10.41 -4.12
C PHE A 53 -13.22 -11.12 -3.04
N ASP A 54 -12.77 -11.01 -1.80
CA ASP A 54 -13.46 -11.52 -0.62
C ASP A 54 -14.43 -10.46 -0.07
N LYS A 55 -15.68 -10.57 -0.53
CA LYS A 55 -16.77 -9.66 -0.12
C LYS A 55 -17.10 -9.77 1.37
N GLU A 56 -17.02 -10.95 1.96
CA GLU A 56 -17.34 -11.15 3.38
C GLU A 56 -16.31 -10.45 4.26
N LYS A 57 -15.03 -10.63 3.96
CA LYS A 57 -13.93 -9.90 4.59
C LYS A 57 -14.09 -8.39 4.47
N ALA A 58 -14.46 -7.88 3.30
CA ALA A 58 -14.70 -6.45 3.12
C ALA A 58 -15.80 -5.93 4.07
N ILE A 59 -16.91 -6.65 4.18
CA ILE A 59 -18.02 -6.30 5.08
C ILE A 59 -17.57 -6.28 6.54
N ILE A 60 -16.83 -7.31 6.97
CA ILE A 60 -16.29 -7.41 8.34
C ILE A 60 -15.35 -6.22 8.63
N LEU A 61 -14.49 -5.85 7.68
CA LEU A 61 -13.57 -4.72 7.84
C LEU A 61 -14.31 -3.38 7.87
N PHE A 62 -15.35 -3.19 7.05
CA PHE A 62 -16.18 -2.00 7.11
C PHE A 62 -16.89 -1.86 8.46
N GLU A 63 -17.40 -2.97 9.01
CA GLU A 63 -18.01 -2.99 10.34
C GLU A 63 -16.99 -2.67 11.44
N LYS A 64 -15.82 -3.32 11.44
CA LYS A 64 -14.71 -3.07 12.37
C LYS A 64 -14.28 -1.59 12.38
N LEU A 65 -14.36 -0.93 11.22
CA LEU A 65 -14.00 0.48 11.06
C LEU A 65 -15.18 1.45 11.24
N SER A 66 -16.37 0.94 11.60
CA SER A 66 -17.59 1.73 11.76
C SER A 66 -17.97 2.54 10.50
N ILE A 67 -17.73 1.97 9.32
CA ILE A 67 -18.01 2.59 8.02
C ILE A 67 -19.37 2.12 7.52
N SER A 68 -20.30 3.07 7.36
CA SER A 68 -21.63 2.78 6.84
C SER A 68 -21.60 2.52 5.34
N LEU A 69 -22.10 1.35 4.92
CA LEU A 69 -22.22 0.96 3.52
C LEU A 69 -23.15 1.88 2.71
N ASN A 70 -24.10 2.56 3.36
CA ASN A 70 -25.10 3.40 2.69
C ASN A 70 -24.64 4.83 2.41
N LYS A 71 -23.49 5.25 2.96
CA LYS A 71 -22.96 6.60 2.71
C LYS A 71 -22.36 6.71 1.32
N LYS A 72 -22.57 7.88 0.69
CA LYS A 72 -21.92 8.23 -0.59
C LYS A 72 -20.46 8.58 -0.35
N PHE A 73 -19.57 8.15 -1.22
CA PHE A 73 -18.13 8.32 -1.08
C PHE A 73 -17.74 9.80 -0.88
N LYS A 74 -18.34 10.72 -1.65
CA LYS A 74 -18.12 12.17 -1.51
C LYS A 74 -18.50 12.78 -0.16
N THR A 75 -19.34 12.10 0.63
CA THR A 75 -19.80 12.60 1.94
C THR A 75 -18.92 12.14 3.09
N LEU A 76 -17.96 11.26 2.82
CA LEU A 76 -17.02 10.73 3.80
C LEU A 76 -15.88 11.74 4.04
N SER A 77 -15.36 11.79 5.27
CA SER A 77 -14.12 12.51 5.57
C SER A 77 -12.95 11.91 4.78
N LYS A 78 -11.87 12.67 4.58
CA LYS A 78 -10.67 12.21 3.88
C LYS A 78 -10.17 10.86 4.42
N GLY A 79 -9.93 10.77 5.73
CA GLY A 79 -9.49 9.52 6.36
C GLY A 79 -10.48 8.35 6.24
N THR A 80 -11.78 8.63 6.17
CA THR A 80 -12.77 7.55 5.91
C THR A 80 -12.73 7.09 4.45
N ARG A 81 -12.47 7.98 3.49
CA ARG A 81 -12.28 7.62 2.08
C ARG A 81 -11.02 6.78 1.88
N GLU A 82 -9.92 7.15 2.52
CA GLU A 82 -8.68 6.37 2.55
C GLU A 82 -8.94 4.96 3.10
N LYS A 83 -9.63 4.85 4.25
CA LYS A 83 -10.02 3.55 4.81
C LYS A 83 -10.90 2.73 3.89
N VAL A 84 -11.87 3.34 3.19
CA VAL A 84 -12.71 2.61 2.24
C VAL A 84 -11.88 1.99 1.12
N GLN A 85 -10.97 2.76 0.55
CA GLN A 85 -10.09 2.32 -0.53
C GLN A 85 -9.12 1.24 -0.08
N LEU A 86 -8.58 1.38 1.14
CA LEU A 86 -7.74 0.37 1.76
C LEU A 86 -8.51 -0.95 1.97
N VAL A 87 -9.75 -0.90 2.50
CA VAL A 87 -10.57 -2.10 2.69
C VAL A 87 -10.83 -2.80 1.37
N LEU A 88 -11.21 -2.07 0.32
CA LEU A 88 -11.43 -2.65 -1.01
C LEU A 88 -10.14 -3.29 -1.56
N THR A 89 -8.99 -2.65 -1.37
CA THR A 89 -7.69 -3.17 -1.82
C THR A 89 -7.27 -4.42 -1.04
N LEU A 90 -7.42 -4.41 0.29
CA LEU A 90 -7.06 -5.55 1.16
C LEU A 90 -8.01 -6.73 1.02
N SER A 91 -9.24 -6.50 0.57
CA SER A 91 -10.23 -7.56 0.40
C SER A 91 -10.00 -8.40 -0.86
N ARG A 92 -9.08 -8.01 -1.74
CA ARG A 92 -8.56 -8.87 -2.81
C ARG A 92 -7.64 -9.94 -2.22
N ASN A 93 -7.73 -11.17 -2.69
CA ASN A 93 -6.79 -12.25 -2.35
C ASN A 93 -5.59 -12.26 -3.33
N ALA A 94 -4.96 -11.10 -3.53
CA ALA A 94 -3.91 -10.88 -4.52
C ALA A 94 -2.57 -11.55 -4.12
N LEU A 95 -1.71 -11.81 -5.11
CA LEU A 95 -0.33 -12.27 -4.87
C LEU A 95 0.66 -11.11 -4.73
N LEU A 96 0.29 -9.92 -5.19
CA LEU A 96 1.07 -8.70 -5.00
C LEU A 96 0.15 -7.54 -4.60
N TYR A 97 0.43 -6.95 -3.46
CA TYR A 97 -0.19 -5.69 -3.02
C TYR A 97 0.82 -4.56 -3.23
N VAL A 98 0.40 -3.50 -3.88
CA VAL A 98 1.20 -2.28 -4.07
C VAL A 98 0.46 -1.14 -3.42
N PHE A 99 1.06 -0.52 -2.41
CA PHE A 99 0.50 0.61 -1.69
C PHE A 99 1.34 1.85 -1.94
N ASP A 100 0.74 2.86 -2.55
CA ASP A 100 1.36 4.14 -2.81
C ASP A 100 1.01 5.12 -1.70
N GLU A 101 1.97 5.44 -0.82
CA GLU A 101 1.80 6.37 0.31
C GLU A 101 0.53 6.10 1.16
N PRO A 102 0.26 4.85 1.61
CA PRO A 102 -1.03 4.44 2.19
C PRO A 102 -1.41 5.17 3.48
N ILE A 103 -0.46 5.87 4.12
CA ILE A 103 -0.60 6.48 5.44
C ILE A 103 -0.16 7.96 5.48
N ALA A 104 0.16 8.57 4.34
CA ALA A 104 0.66 9.95 4.30
C ALA A 104 -0.35 10.98 4.86
N GLY A 105 -1.64 10.74 4.62
CA GLY A 105 -2.74 11.60 5.08
C GLY A 105 -3.30 11.27 6.47
N VAL A 106 -2.77 10.24 7.13
CA VAL A 106 -3.34 9.67 8.34
C VAL A 106 -2.65 10.22 9.58
N ASP A 107 -3.45 10.62 10.58
CA ASP A 107 -2.97 11.07 11.89
C ASP A 107 -2.01 10.04 12.51
N PRO A 108 -0.92 10.45 13.19
CA PRO A 108 0.05 9.53 13.77
C PRO A 108 -0.55 8.41 14.63
N ALA A 109 -1.58 8.73 15.42
CA ALA A 109 -2.29 7.76 16.27
C ALA A 109 -3.05 6.67 15.50
N ALA A 110 -3.37 6.89 14.23
CA ALA A 110 -4.09 5.94 13.38
C ALA A 110 -3.16 5.14 12.44
N ARG A 111 -1.88 5.51 12.31
CA ARG A 111 -0.92 4.82 11.42
C ARG A 111 -0.70 3.36 11.81
N GLU A 112 -0.52 3.10 13.10
CA GLU A 112 -0.34 1.75 13.64
C GLU A 112 -1.57 0.87 13.33
N LEU A 113 -2.77 1.42 13.49
CA LEU A 113 -4.00 0.72 13.13
C LEU A 113 -4.02 0.35 11.63
N ILE A 114 -3.62 1.26 10.74
CA ILE A 114 -3.58 0.98 9.30
C ILE A 114 -2.55 -0.11 8.97
N PHE A 115 -1.35 -0.06 9.56
CA PHE A 115 -0.37 -1.11 9.35
C PHE A 115 -0.83 -2.47 9.87
N ASN A 116 -1.44 -2.51 11.06
CA ASN A 116 -2.02 -3.75 11.58
C ASN A 116 -3.13 -4.28 10.65
N LEU A 117 -3.99 -3.41 10.11
CA LEU A 117 -4.98 -3.84 9.12
C LEU A 117 -4.32 -4.44 7.87
N ILE A 118 -3.26 -3.82 7.34
CA ILE A 118 -2.52 -4.36 6.20
C ILE A 118 -1.94 -5.73 6.53
N LEU A 119 -1.19 -5.83 7.64
CA LEU A 119 -0.50 -7.05 8.05
C LEU A 119 -1.46 -8.18 8.43
N ASP A 120 -2.61 -7.88 9.03
CA ASP A 120 -3.59 -8.89 9.43
C ASP A 120 -4.36 -9.43 8.22
N ASN A 121 -4.53 -8.63 7.17
CA ASN A 121 -5.48 -8.92 6.09
C ASN A 121 -4.84 -9.17 4.73
N TYR A 122 -3.55 -9.00 4.51
CA TYR A 122 -2.96 -9.41 3.23
C TYR A 122 -2.98 -10.94 3.07
N ASN A 123 -3.01 -11.42 1.82
CA ASN A 123 -2.78 -12.83 1.51
C ASN A 123 -1.38 -13.24 1.97
N LYS A 124 -1.27 -14.20 2.90
CA LYS A 124 0.01 -14.65 3.46
C LYS A 124 0.96 -15.31 2.45
N ASN A 125 0.45 -15.72 1.30
CA ASN A 125 1.25 -16.21 0.17
C ASN A 125 1.64 -15.09 -0.81
N GLY A 126 1.20 -13.85 -0.55
CA GLY A 126 1.47 -12.69 -1.38
C GLY A 126 2.59 -11.81 -0.84
N THR A 127 3.05 -10.88 -1.68
CA THR A 127 4.05 -9.86 -1.35
C THR A 127 3.39 -8.50 -1.21
N ILE A 128 3.92 -7.66 -0.32
CA ILE A 128 3.52 -6.26 -0.18
C ILE A 128 4.69 -5.37 -0.58
N ILE A 129 4.42 -4.38 -1.44
CA ILE A 129 5.32 -3.26 -1.73
C ILE A 129 4.65 -1.99 -1.23
N ILE A 130 5.36 -1.22 -0.40
CA ILE A 130 4.89 0.08 0.12
C ILE A 130 5.88 1.16 -0.31
N SER A 131 5.40 2.20 -0.99
CA SER A 131 6.11 3.47 -1.08
C SER A 131 5.71 4.32 0.13
N THR A 132 6.70 4.93 0.79
CA THR A 132 6.44 5.81 1.94
C THR A 132 7.66 6.67 2.24
N HIS A 133 7.41 7.90 2.65
CA HIS A 133 8.41 8.77 3.28
C HIS A 133 8.41 8.67 4.82
N LEU A 134 7.48 7.92 5.41
CA LEU A 134 7.34 7.71 6.86
C LEU A 134 8.14 6.48 7.31
N ILE A 135 9.47 6.58 7.20
CA ILE A 135 10.40 5.46 7.36
C ILE A 135 10.41 4.92 8.79
N SER A 136 10.42 5.80 9.79
CA SER A 136 10.43 5.41 11.21
C SER A 136 9.26 4.53 11.63
N GLU A 137 8.08 4.73 11.04
CA GLU A 137 6.90 3.92 11.30
C GLU A 137 6.89 2.66 10.46
N ALA A 138 7.31 2.74 9.20
CA ALA A 138 7.36 1.60 8.29
C ALA A 138 8.42 0.57 8.71
N GLU A 139 9.56 1.00 9.25
CA GLU A 139 10.66 0.13 9.70
C GLU A 139 10.19 -0.99 10.64
N LYS A 140 9.16 -0.73 11.46
CA LYS A 140 8.61 -1.70 12.42
C LYS A 140 7.94 -2.91 11.75
N ILE A 141 7.57 -2.79 10.48
CA ILE A 141 6.80 -3.81 9.76
C ILE A 141 7.49 -4.32 8.48
N LEU A 142 8.55 -3.64 8.04
CA LEU A 142 9.27 -3.99 6.82
C LEU A 142 10.26 -5.12 7.08
N THR A 143 10.30 -6.07 6.14
CA THR A 143 11.34 -7.11 6.09
C THR A 143 12.53 -6.63 5.27
N GLU A 144 12.27 -5.94 4.15
CA GLU A 144 13.28 -5.41 3.25
C GLU A 144 13.00 -3.93 2.94
N PHE A 145 14.04 -3.19 2.57
CA PHE A 145 13.92 -1.81 2.11
C PHE A 145 14.70 -1.56 0.81
N MET A 146 14.29 -0.53 0.09
CA MET A 146 14.99 -0.01 -1.09
C MET A 146 14.91 1.51 -1.10
N PHE A 147 16.06 2.17 -1.15
CA PHE A 147 16.17 3.61 -1.28
C PHE A 147 16.40 3.98 -2.74
N ILE A 148 15.54 4.86 -3.23
CA ILE A 148 15.59 5.35 -4.61
C ILE A 148 15.88 6.86 -4.57
N LYS A 149 16.88 7.30 -5.32
CA LYS A 149 17.25 8.71 -5.46
C LYS A 149 17.59 9.00 -6.90
N ASN A 150 16.98 10.03 -7.48
CA ASN A 150 17.19 10.44 -8.88
C ASN A 150 17.03 9.29 -9.90
N GLY A 151 16.09 8.38 -9.66
CA GLY A 151 15.82 7.23 -10.54
C GLY A 151 16.75 6.02 -10.33
N GLU A 152 17.69 6.08 -9.40
CA GLU A 152 18.62 4.98 -9.11
C GLU A 152 18.40 4.38 -7.73
N ILE A 153 18.60 3.07 -7.61
CA ILE A 153 18.62 2.38 -6.31
C ILE A 153 19.98 2.63 -5.67
N ILE A 154 20.00 3.43 -4.61
CA ILE A 154 21.24 3.78 -3.91
C ILE A 154 21.54 2.83 -2.74
N ARG A 155 20.51 2.16 -2.20
CA ARG A 155 20.65 1.18 -1.13
C ARG A 155 19.46 0.22 -1.14
N LYS A 156 19.70 -1.04 -0.77
CA LYS A 156 18.65 -2.01 -0.45
C LYS A 156 19.19 -3.06 0.53
N GLY A 157 18.30 -3.71 1.27
CA GLY A 157 18.70 -4.81 2.15
C GLY A 157 17.58 -5.29 3.06
N ASP A 158 17.86 -6.38 3.76
CA ASP A 158 17.05 -6.87 4.87
C ASP A 158 17.15 -5.89 6.06
N VAL A 159 16.01 -5.45 6.58
CA VAL A 159 15.91 -4.44 7.63
C VAL A 159 16.64 -4.92 8.88
N LYS A 160 16.35 -6.16 9.31
CA LYS A 160 16.92 -6.74 10.54
C LYS A 160 18.44 -6.80 10.48
N SER A 161 18.99 -7.34 9.38
CA SER A 161 20.42 -7.46 9.16
C SER A 161 21.11 -6.09 9.14
N VAL A 162 20.50 -5.08 8.53
CA VAL A 162 21.10 -3.74 8.47
C VAL A 162 21.09 -3.07 9.85
N VAL A 163 19.97 -3.15 10.57
CA VAL A 163 19.84 -2.57 11.92
C VAL A 163 20.82 -3.24 12.90
N GLU A 164 20.94 -4.58 12.87
CA GLU A 164 21.86 -5.33 13.73
C GLU A 164 23.34 -5.03 13.43
N ASN A 165 23.72 -4.96 12.15
CA ASN A 165 25.13 -4.74 11.79
C ASN A 165 25.57 -3.28 11.94
N GLN A 166 24.71 -2.33 11.59
CA GLN A 166 25.06 -0.90 11.58
C GLN A 166 24.73 -0.19 12.89
N HIS A 167 23.94 -0.80 13.77
CA HIS A 167 23.47 -0.21 15.02
C HIS A 167 22.75 1.14 14.80
N LYS A 168 22.00 1.24 13.69
CA LYS A 168 21.22 2.41 13.28
C LYS A 168 19.87 1.97 12.75
N SER A 169 18.86 2.80 12.97
CA SER A 169 17.56 2.67 12.32
C SER A 169 17.66 2.92 10.80
N ILE A 170 16.70 2.39 10.05
CA ILE A 170 16.56 2.64 8.62
C ILE A 170 16.30 4.14 8.36
N ASP A 171 15.57 4.82 9.24
CA ASP A 171 15.37 6.28 9.17
C ASP A 171 16.70 7.06 9.30
N GLU A 172 17.58 6.67 10.22
CA GLU A 172 18.90 7.29 10.36
C GLU A 172 19.77 7.08 9.13
N ILE A 173 19.82 5.85 8.61
CA ILE A 173 20.59 5.51 7.40
C ILE A 173 20.05 6.28 6.19
N PHE A 174 18.73 6.37 6.06
CA PHE A 174 18.10 7.19 5.04
C PHE A 174 18.52 8.66 5.14
N ARG A 175 18.44 9.26 6.33
CA ARG A 175 18.88 10.65 6.52
C ARG A 175 20.34 10.85 6.16
N GLU A 176 21.20 9.87 6.41
CA GLU A 176 22.62 9.94 6.02
C GLU A 176 22.82 9.91 4.50
N ASP A 177 22.18 8.99 3.80
CA ASP A 177 22.30 8.84 2.34
C ASP A 177 21.61 9.99 1.56
N PHE A 178 20.56 10.58 2.15
CA PHE A 178 19.78 11.66 1.55
C PHE A 178 20.20 13.05 2.03
N LYS A 179 21.10 13.17 3.01
CA LYS A 179 21.78 14.44 3.26
C LYS A 179 22.47 14.87 1.96
N CYS A 180 22.02 15.99 1.40
CA CYS A 180 22.90 16.77 0.54
C CYS A 180 24.16 17.03 1.37
N LEU A 181 25.31 16.52 0.94
CA LEU A 181 26.57 17.15 1.31
C LEU A 181 26.37 18.63 0.96
N LYS A 182 26.14 19.46 1.97
CA LYS A 182 26.21 20.91 1.82
C LYS A 182 27.67 21.20 1.53
N GLY A 183 28.03 21.11 0.25
CA GLY A 183 29.20 21.77 -0.29
C GLY A 183 28.82 23.21 -0.53
N PHE A 184 28.73 23.98 0.56
CA PHE A 184 29.01 25.42 0.69
C PHE A 184 29.26 25.71 2.17
#